data_AF-N4VGB4-F1
#
_entry.id   AF-N4VGB4-F1
#
_cell.length_a   1.000
_cell.length_b   1.000
_cell.length_c   1.000
_cell.angle_alpha   90.00
_cell.angle_beta   90.00
_cell.angle_gamma   90.00
#
_symmetry.space_group_name_H-M   'P 1'
#
loop_
_entity.id
_entity.type
_entity.pdbx_description
1 polymer ?
#
loop_
_entity_poly.entity_id
_entity_poly.type
_entity_poly.pdbx_seq_one_letter_code
_entity_poly.pdbx_strand_id
1 'polypeptide(L)'
;MVSTRSSSRALPNGTSASPSPTPPPQPQPQITTSTTTSTTASATSAANTVATTLLPRDKSSAPHAWSHAPTRLTLFWLLVSLPLVIWDTGYVLLRPWTMPGGHLHWPLYVPYALYGEVDHVYGWKAFNARNGFTSAQGTLNAVETLMYLWYVWVYFSRGRGVEGPLGVRKVVGGRAGALAVVVGFSAAVMTLSKTVLYWANEYFSGFDNIGHNPPLDLLFLWIIPNGAWLLGSGYMIASLGGEIVDGLALASKTTKTE
;
A
#
# COMPACT_ATOMS: atom_id res chain seq x y z
N MET A 1 9.91 -16.47 -33.66
CA MET A 1 8.97 -15.76 -34.56
C MET A 1 8.78 -14.36 -34.01
N VAL A 2 9.25 -13.36 -34.75
CA VAL A 2 9.34 -11.95 -34.34
C VAL A 2 8.09 -11.22 -34.81
N SER A 3 7.44 -10.42 -33.94
CA SER A 3 6.35 -9.53 -34.32
C SER A 3 6.65 -8.12 -33.82
N THR A 4 6.91 -7.21 -34.76
CA THR A 4 6.90 -5.75 -34.55
C THR A 4 6.26 -5.12 -35.77
N ARG A 5 5.18 -4.33 -35.58
CA ARG A 5 4.83 -3.19 -36.44
C ARG A 5 4.02 -2.16 -35.67
N SER A 6 4.68 -1.06 -35.35
CA SER A 6 4.07 0.26 -35.09
C SER A 6 3.56 0.86 -36.40
N SER A 7 2.48 1.65 -36.33
CA SER A 7 2.14 2.62 -37.37
C SER A 7 1.64 3.91 -36.71
N SER A 8 2.35 5.01 -36.94
CA SER A 8 1.94 6.37 -36.64
C SER A 8 1.39 7.01 -37.92
N ARG A 9 0.35 7.86 -37.82
CA ARG A 9 0.07 8.88 -38.86
C ARG A 9 -0.55 10.12 -38.23
N ALA A 10 -0.12 11.28 -38.70
CA ALA A 10 -0.38 12.61 -38.17
C ALA A 10 -1.09 13.52 -39.20
N LEU A 11 -1.84 14.50 -38.67
CA LEU A 11 -2.15 15.89 -39.16
C LEU A 11 -3.13 16.11 -40.34
N PRO A 12 -3.73 17.32 -40.57
CA PRO A 12 -3.45 18.67 -40.00
C PRO A 12 -4.64 19.63 -39.61
N ASN A 13 -4.26 20.68 -38.84
CA ASN A 13 -4.68 22.10 -38.62
C ASN A 13 -5.98 22.75 -39.18
N GLY A 14 -6.54 23.69 -38.36
CA GLY A 14 -7.28 24.89 -38.82
C GLY A 14 -8.07 25.72 -37.76
N THR A 15 -7.40 26.72 -37.16
CA THR A 15 -7.82 28.01 -36.48
C THR A 15 -9.30 28.45 -36.40
N SER A 16 -9.80 29.06 -35.30
CA SER A 16 -9.82 30.53 -35.02
C SER A 16 -10.46 30.88 -33.64
N ALA A 17 -10.23 32.10 -33.12
CA ALA A 17 -10.30 32.53 -31.71
C ALA A 17 -11.54 33.36 -31.25
N SER A 18 -11.84 33.32 -29.93
CA SER A 18 -12.38 34.32 -28.95
C SER A 18 -13.66 35.16 -29.20
N PRO A 19 -14.27 35.86 -28.19
CA PRO A 19 -14.22 35.75 -26.72
C PRO A 19 -15.62 35.80 -26.00
N SER A 20 -15.61 35.67 -24.67
CA SER A 20 -16.75 35.78 -23.72
C SER A 20 -17.29 37.21 -23.51
N PRO A 21 -18.53 37.39 -22.99
CA PRO A 21 -18.95 38.63 -22.33
C PRO A 21 -19.29 38.47 -20.82
N THR A 22 -18.91 39.51 -20.08
CA THR A 22 -19.01 39.83 -18.65
C THR A 22 -20.44 40.25 -18.20
N PRO A 23 -20.79 40.23 -16.89
CA PRO A 23 -22.13 40.56 -16.39
C PRO A 23 -22.29 42.02 -15.91
N PRO A 24 -23.53 42.59 -15.88
CA PRO A 24 -23.86 43.90 -15.30
C PRO A 24 -24.43 43.83 -13.85
N PRO A 25 -24.55 44.97 -13.12
CA PRO A 25 -24.10 45.09 -11.73
C PRO A 25 -25.18 45.24 -10.63
N GLN A 26 -24.73 45.11 -9.38
CA GLN A 26 -25.43 45.43 -8.11
C GLN A 26 -25.67 46.94 -7.92
N PRO A 27 -26.66 47.30 -7.09
CA PRO A 27 -26.59 48.47 -6.21
C PRO A 27 -26.77 48.12 -4.71
N GLN A 28 -25.92 48.69 -3.85
CA GLN A 28 -26.13 48.96 -2.42
C GLN A 28 -26.52 50.46 -2.24
N PRO A 29 -26.73 50.99 -1.02
CA PRO A 29 -27.66 50.58 0.05
C PRO A 29 -28.55 51.78 0.48
N GLN A 30 -29.68 51.54 1.16
CA GLN A 30 -30.36 52.59 1.94
C GLN A 30 -30.60 52.16 3.39
N ILE A 31 -30.01 52.95 4.27
CA ILE A 31 -30.23 52.99 5.71
C ILE A 31 -31.49 53.83 5.96
N THR A 32 -32.45 53.31 6.71
CA THR A 32 -33.36 54.15 7.50
C THR A 32 -33.73 53.43 8.80
N THR A 33 -33.45 54.15 9.88
CA THR A 33 -33.71 53.92 11.29
C THR A 33 -35.16 54.22 11.66
N SER A 34 -35.50 53.96 12.94
CA SER A 34 -36.70 54.34 13.74
C SER A 34 -37.89 53.36 13.69
N THR A 35 -38.19 52.58 14.74
CA THR A 35 -38.60 52.85 16.15
C THR A 35 -40.06 53.29 16.28
N THR A 36 -40.94 52.42 16.79
CA THR A 36 -41.96 52.63 17.87
C THR A 36 -42.85 51.37 17.97
N THR A 37 -42.92 50.65 19.11
CA THR A 37 -43.95 50.77 20.20
C THR A 37 -45.37 50.85 19.63
N SER A 38 -46.40 50.11 20.06
CA SER A 38 -46.73 49.39 21.30
C SER A 38 -48.12 48.74 21.11
N THR A 39 -48.48 47.79 21.99
CA THR A 39 -49.84 47.48 22.49
C THR A 39 -50.85 46.90 21.47
N THR A 40 -51.71 45.91 21.75
CA THR A 40 -52.36 45.43 22.98
C THR A 40 -53.13 44.15 22.65
N ALA A 41 -53.30 43.25 23.65
CA ALA A 41 -54.51 42.44 23.98
C ALA A 41 -55.26 41.67 22.86
N SER A 42 -55.83 40.47 23.02
CA SER A 42 -56.07 39.53 24.12
C SER A 42 -56.78 38.31 23.48
N ALA A 43 -56.91 37.25 24.28
CA ALA A 43 -57.93 36.18 24.20
C ALA A 43 -57.58 34.87 23.44
N THR A 44 -57.06 33.94 24.25
CA THR A 44 -57.60 32.59 24.50
C THR A 44 -58.33 31.86 23.36
N SER A 45 -57.75 30.74 22.92
CA SER A 45 -58.50 29.50 22.65
C SER A 45 -57.57 28.30 22.79
N ALA A 46 -57.90 27.46 23.77
CA ALA A 46 -57.22 26.21 24.06
C ALA A 46 -57.51 25.20 22.95
N ALA A 47 -56.45 24.69 22.31
CA ALA A 47 -56.54 23.56 21.40
C ALA A 47 -55.72 22.40 22.00
N ASN A 48 -56.44 21.41 22.52
CA ASN A 48 -55.93 20.08 22.84
C ASN A 48 -55.25 19.49 21.61
N THR A 49 -53.91 19.52 21.59
CA THR A 49 -53.14 18.76 20.60
C THR A 49 -52.46 17.62 21.32
N VAL A 50 -52.93 16.42 21.01
CA VAL A 50 -52.39 15.14 21.44
C VAL A 50 -50.89 15.12 21.10
N ALA A 51 -50.04 15.13 22.13
CA ALA A 51 -48.61 14.93 21.97
C ALA A 51 -48.39 13.50 21.46
N THR A 52 -48.14 13.36 20.16
CA THR A 52 -47.59 12.14 19.60
C THR A 52 -46.18 12.00 20.16
N THR A 53 -46.02 11.13 21.16
CA THR A 53 -44.74 10.68 21.69
C THR A 53 -43.98 10.02 20.55
N LEU A 54 -43.17 10.79 19.82
CA LEU A 54 -42.17 10.25 18.90
C LEU A 54 -41.18 9.47 19.76
N LEU A 55 -41.33 8.15 19.75
CA LEU A 55 -40.34 7.23 20.29
C LEU A 55 -38.95 7.66 19.77
N PRO A 56 -37.89 7.60 20.59
CA PRO A 56 -36.54 7.86 20.11
C PRO A 56 -36.32 6.92 18.93
N ARG A 57 -36.09 7.48 17.74
CA ARG A 57 -35.61 6.72 16.61
C ARG A 57 -34.33 6.07 17.09
N ASP A 58 -34.40 4.76 17.34
CA ASP A 58 -33.22 3.95 17.57
C ASP A 58 -32.22 4.36 16.49
N LYS A 59 -31.08 4.89 16.94
CA LYS A 59 -29.92 5.04 16.07
C LYS A 59 -29.51 3.61 15.74
N SER A 60 -30.20 2.99 14.80
CA SER A 60 -29.70 1.80 14.12
C SER A 60 -28.36 2.25 13.59
N SER A 61 -27.30 1.88 14.29
CA SER A 61 -25.93 2.07 13.85
C SER A 61 -25.92 1.55 12.42
N ALA A 62 -25.71 2.44 11.45
CA ALA A 62 -25.57 2.04 10.06
C ALA A 62 -24.61 0.84 10.03
N PRO A 63 -24.91 -0.22 9.25
CA PRO A 63 -24.08 -1.41 9.21
C PRO A 63 -22.63 -0.97 9.03
N HIS A 64 -21.76 -1.42 9.95
CA HIS A 64 -20.38 -0.96 10.03
C HIS A 64 -19.69 -1.27 8.70
N ALA A 65 -19.60 -0.27 7.82
CA ALA A 65 -19.09 -0.47 6.48
C ALA A 65 -17.64 -0.95 6.56
N TRP A 66 -17.30 -2.00 5.81
CA TRP A 66 -15.93 -2.52 5.80
C TRP A 66 -14.97 -1.45 5.26
N SER A 67 -13.81 -1.34 5.92
CA SER A 67 -12.72 -0.50 5.46
C SER A 67 -11.39 -1.15 5.80
N HIS A 68 -10.43 -1.00 4.90
CA HIS A 68 -9.06 -1.42 5.14
C HIS A 68 -8.31 -0.37 5.93
N ALA A 69 -7.55 -0.83 6.93
CA ALA A 69 -6.52 -0.02 7.52
C ALA A 69 -5.32 -0.91 7.88
N PRO A 70 -4.14 -0.67 7.32
CA PRO A 70 -2.93 -1.40 7.69
C PRO A 70 -2.63 -1.22 9.18
N THR A 71 -2.04 -2.22 9.82
CA THR A 71 -1.56 -2.08 11.20
C THR A 71 -0.31 -1.20 11.23
N ARG A 72 0.01 -0.66 12.41
CA ARG A 72 1.26 0.10 12.61
C ARG A 72 2.49 -0.77 12.31
N LEU A 73 2.42 -2.05 12.65
CA LEU A 73 3.50 -3.01 12.37
C LEU A 73 3.65 -3.26 10.88
N THR A 74 2.56 -3.40 10.11
CA THR A 74 2.63 -3.49 8.64
C THR A 74 3.26 -2.26 8.02
N LEU A 75 2.85 -1.05 8.44
CA LEU A 75 3.43 0.20 7.92
C LEU A 75 4.90 0.33 8.27
N PHE A 76 5.29 0.00 9.50
CA PHE A 76 6.68 -0.01 9.92
C PHE A 76 7.51 -1.02 9.12
N TRP A 77 7.01 -2.24 8.95
CA TRP A 77 7.68 -3.25 8.15
C TRP A 77 7.90 -2.78 6.71
N LEU A 78 6.87 -2.22 6.06
CA LEU A 78 6.99 -1.67 4.71
C LEU A 78 7.94 -0.49 4.61
N LEU A 79 7.99 0.36 5.64
CA LEU A 79 8.93 1.48 5.70
C LEU A 79 10.40 1.00 5.70
N VAL A 80 10.68 -0.12 6.36
CA VAL A 80 12.03 -0.70 6.43
C VAL A 80 12.31 -1.58 5.21
N SER A 81 11.38 -2.45 4.82
CA SER A 81 11.60 -3.44 3.78
C SER A 81 11.66 -2.85 2.38
N LEU A 82 10.83 -1.85 2.04
CA LEU A 82 10.81 -1.28 0.69
C LEU A 82 12.17 -0.69 0.28
N PRO A 83 12.82 0.19 1.08
CA PRO A 83 14.15 0.69 0.75
C PRO A 83 15.19 -0.43 0.61
N LEU A 84 15.17 -1.42 1.50
CA LEU A 84 16.12 -2.54 1.47
C LEU A 84 15.94 -3.40 0.22
N VAL A 85 14.70 -3.73 -0.15
CA VAL A 85 14.41 -4.56 -1.32
C VAL A 85 14.67 -3.79 -2.62
N ILE A 86 14.43 -2.48 -2.66
CA ILE A 86 14.82 -1.63 -3.81
C ILE A 86 16.34 -1.64 -3.98
N TRP A 87 17.07 -1.46 -2.87
CA TRP A 87 18.53 -1.49 -2.87
C TRP A 87 19.04 -2.85 -3.37
N ASP A 88 18.51 -3.93 -2.82
CA ASP A 88 18.85 -5.30 -3.22
C ASP A 88 18.55 -5.60 -4.69
N THR A 89 17.37 -5.22 -5.15
CA THR A 89 16.97 -5.34 -6.57
C THR A 89 17.96 -4.63 -7.48
N GLY A 90 18.35 -3.40 -7.11
CA GLY A 90 19.36 -2.64 -7.85
C GLY A 90 20.71 -3.34 -7.87
N TYR A 91 21.16 -3.87 -6.72
CA TYR A 91 22.40 -4.65 -6.65
C TYR A 91 22.35 -5.84 -7.59
N VAL A 92 21.30 -6.64 -7.53
CA VAL A 92 21.17 -7.92 -8.25
C VAL A 92 20.99 -7.72 -9.75
N LEU A 93 20.11 -6.82 -10.17
CA LEU A 93 19.75 -6.68 -11.59
C LEU A 93 20.76 -5.87 -12.41
N LEU A 94 21.60 -5.07 -11.75
CA LEU A 94 22.64 -4.27 -12.41
C LEU A 94 24.04 -4.91 -12.33
N ARG A 95 24.14 -6.19 -11.92
CA ARG A 95 25.43 -6.91 -11.99
C ARG A 95 25.92 -7.00 -13.45
N PRO A 96 27.22 -6.85 -13.71
CA PRO A 96 28.31 -6.78 -12.73
C PRO A 96 28.67 -5.34 -12.28
N TRP A 97 27.98 -4.30 -12.76
CA TRP A 97 28.35 -2.91 -12.45
C TRP A 97 28.28 -2.57 -10.97
N THR A 98 27.39 -3.25 -10.24
CA THR A 98 27.19 -3.11 -8.79
C THR A 98 28.05 -4.04 -7.94
N MET A 99 28.73 -5.04 -8.55
CA MET A 99 29.61 -5.99 -7.84
C MET A 99 31.00 -5.39 -7.58
N PRO A 100 31.80 -5.94 -6.63
CA PRO A 100 33.16 -5.46 -6.38
C PRO A 100 34.01 -5.34 -7.66
N GLY A 101 34.54 -4.14 -7.92
CA GLY A 101 35.25 -3.80 -9.16
C GLY A 101 34.39 -3.14 -10.24
N GLY A 102 33.06 -3.12 -10.09
CA GLY A 102 32.14 -2.39 -10.95
C GLY A 102 32.03 -0.90 -10.59
N HIS A 103 31.70 -0.07 -11.58
CA HIS A 103 31.65 1.39 -11.42
C HIS A 103 30.45 1.92 -10.62
N LEU A 104 29.40 1.11 -10.43
CA LEU A 104 28.26 1.43 -9.56
C LEU A 104 28.43 0.88 -8.14
N HIS A 105 29.45 0.05 -7.89
CA HIS A 105 29.65 -0.59 -6.58
C HIS A 105 29.89 0.44 -5.47
N TRP A 106 30.72 1.44 -5.74
CA TRP A 106 30.94 2.57 -4.85
C TRP A 106 29.98 3.72 -5.18
N PRO A 107 29.38 4.40 -4.19
CA PRO A 107 29.45 4.15 -2.74
C PRO A 107 28.34 3.24 -2.21
N LEU A 108 27.31 2.96 -3.02
CA LEU A 108 26.03 2.45 -2.51
C LEU A 108 26.02 0.94 -2.23
N TYR A 109 26.84 0.15 -2.91
CA TYR A 109 26.79 -1.32 -2.84
C TYR A 109 28.00 -1.95 -2.16
N VAL A 110 28.85 -1.14 -1.52
CA VAL A 110 30.03 -1.60 -0.77
C VAL A 110 29.73 -2.72 0.22
N PRO A 111 28.63 -2.69 1.01
CA PRO A 111 28.31 -3.78 1.93
C PRO A 111 28.11 -5.13 1.24
N TYR A 112 27.73 -5.14 -0.04
CA TYR A 112 27.56 -6.38 -0.80
C TYR A 112 28.87 -7.09 -1.13
N ALA A 113 30.04 -6.45 -0.95
CA ALA A 113 31.32 -7.14 -1.02
C ALA A 113 31.40 -8.23 0.06
N LEU A 114 31.19 -7.84 1.32
CA LEU A 114 31.13 -8.79 2.45
C LEU A 114 29.95 -9.75 2.29
N TYR A 115 28.78 -9.25 1.91
CA TYR A 115 27.60 -10.11 1.79
C TYR A 115 27.78 -11.21 0.73
N GLY A 116 28.45 -10.90 -0.39
CA GLY A 116 28.76 -11.87 -1.44
C GLY A 116 29.84 -12.90 -1.06
N GLU A 117 30.62 -12.63 -0.01
CA GLU A 117 31.56 -13.61 0.60
C GLU A 117 30.85 -14.53 1.59
N VAL A 118 29.85 -14.02 2.31
CA VAL A 118 29.01 -14.82 3.22
C VAL A 118 28.06 -15.69 2.42
N ASP A 119 27.32 -15.10 1.48
CA ASP A 119 26.44 -15.83 0.61
C ASP A 119 26.92 -15.70 -0.84
N HIS A 120 27.51 -16.78 -1.32
CA HIS A 120 28.05 -16.84 -2.66
C HIS A 120 27.00 -16.70 -3.77
N VAL A 121 25.70 -16.82 -3.47
CA VAL A 121 24.62 -16.52 -4.43
C VAL A 121 24.57 -15.02 -4.80
N TYR A 122 25.12 -14.16 -3.95
CA TYR A 122 25.32 -12.72 -4.20
C TYR A 122 26.68 -12.37 -4.82
N GLY A 123 27.62 -13.31 -4.80
CA GLY A 123 29.02 -13.10 -5.18
C GLY A 123 29.40 -13.55 -6.59
N TRP A 124 30.70 -13.46 -6.87
CA TRP A 124 31.29 -13.85 -8.16
C TRP A 124 31.13 -15.33 -8.49
N LYS A 125 31.06 -16.22 -7.50
CA LYS A 125 30.82 -17.66 -7.70
C LYS A 125 29.55 -17.89 -8.52
N ALA A 126 28.41 -17.40 -8.04
CA ALA A 126 27.13 -17.58 -8.71
C ALA A 126 27.04 -16.82 -10.03
N PHE A 127 27.60 -15.61 -10.10
CA PHE A 127 27.62 -14.82 -11.33
C PHE A 127 28.41 -15.52 -12.45
N ASN A 128 29.62 -15.99 -12.17
CA ASN A 128 30.47 -16.69 -13.14
C ASN A 128 29.90 -18.04 -13.55
N ALA A 129 29.23 -18.74 -12.63
CA ALA A 129 28.50 -19.98 -12.91
C ALA A 129 27.22 -19.76 -13.73
N ARG A 130 26.84 -18.51 -14.02
CA ARG A 130 25.56 -18.13 -14.66
C ARG A 130 24.35 -18.72 -13.92
N ASN A 131 24.43 -18.77 -12.60
CA ASN A 131 23.31 -19.21 -11.78
C ASN A 131 22.19 -18.15 -11.81
N GLY A 132 21.05 -18.49 -12.42
CA GLY A 132 19.92 -17.58 -12.60
C GLY A 132 19.09 -17.35 -11.34
N PHE A 133 19.32 -18.10 -10.25
CA PHE A 133 18.47 -18.08 -9.06
C PHE A 133 18.35 -16.68 -8.44
N THR A 134 19.48 -16.01 -8.16
CA THR A 134 19.49 -14.68 -7.55
C THR A 134 18.85 -13.63 -8.44
N SER A 135 19.10 -13.67 -9.76
CA SER A 135 18.49 -12.71 -10.70
C SER A 135 16.98 -12.92 -10.83
N ALA A 136 16.51 -14.17 -10.76
CA ALA A 136 15.08 -14.48 -10.74
C ALA A 136 14.43 -13.95 -9.45
N GLN A 137 15.08 -14.14 -8.31
CA GLN A 137 14.67 -13.57 -7.02
C GLN A 137 14.61 -12.03 -7.07
N GLY A 138 15.64 -11.38 -7.61
CA GLY A 138 15.68 -9.92 -7.80
C GLY A 138 14.59 -9.41 -8.76
N THR A 139 14.20 -10.19 -9.76
CA THR A 139 13.08 -9.83 -10.64
C THR A 139 11.75 -9.86 -9.88
N LEU A 140 11.53 -10.87 -9.04
CA LEU A 140 10.37 -10.91 -8.15
C LEU A 140 10.40 -9.78 -7.11
N ASN A 141 11.58 -9.42 -6.58
CA ASN A 141 11.75 -8.24 -5.72
C ASN A 141 11.25 -6.96 -6.40
N ALA A 142 11.53 -6.77 -7.69
CA ALA A 142 11.03 -5.62 -8.44
C ALA A 142 9.49 -5.62 -8.53
N VAL A 143 8.87 -6.76 -8.85
CA VAL A 143 7.41 -6.90 -8.92
C VAL A 143 6.76 -6.65 -7.55
N GLU A 144 7.27 -7.29 -6.51
CA GLU A 144 6.85 -7.11 -5.12
C GLU A 144 6.94 -5.64 -4.69
N THR A 145 8.06 -4.98 -5.00
CA THR A 145 8.26 -3.55 -4.71
C THR A 145 7.19 -2.70 -5.38
N LEU A 146 6.89 -2.93 -6.66
CA LEU A 146 5.84 -2.19 -7.37
C LEU A 146 4.46 -2.40 -6.74
N MET A 147 4.15 -3.64 -6.32
CA MET A 147 2.91 -3.97 -5.63
C MET A 147 2.80 -3.24 -4.28
N TYR A 148 3.86 -3.24 -3.48
CA TYR A 148 3.88 -2.55 -2.20
C TYR A 148 3.86 -1.02 -2.33
N LEU A 149 4.60 -0.46 -3.29
CA LEU A 149 4.53 0.98 -3.59
C LEU A 149 3.12 1.38 -4.02
N TRP A 150 2.46 0.59 -4.86
CA TRP A 150 1.07 0.82 -5.24
C TRP A 150 0.13 0.72 -4.04
N TYR A 151 0.28 -0.31 -3.21
CA TYR A 151 -0.48 -0.48 -1.98
C TYR A 151 -0.39 0.74 -1.04
N VAL A 152 0.85 1.18 -0.76
CA VAL A 152 1.14 2.34 0.07
C VAL A 152 0.59 3.62 -0.56
N TRP A 153 0.71 3.78 -1.88
CA TRP A 153 0.15 4.90 -2.61
C TRP A 153 -1.38 4.96 -2.49
N VAL A 154 -2.09 3.84 -2.67
CA VAL A 154 -3.55 3.78 -2.48
C VAL A 154 -3.93 4.15 -1.05
N TYR A 155 -3.20 3.62 -0.06
CA TYR A 155 -3.44 3.92 1.35
C TYR A 155 -3.33 5.42 1.65
N PHE A 156 -2.25 6.08 1.20
CA PHE A 156 -2.03 7.48 1.52
C PHE A 156 -2.88 8.44 0.68
N SER A 157 -3.13 8.13 -0.59
CA SER A 157 -3.89 8.98 -1.52
C SER A 157 -5.41 8.90 -1.33
N ARG A 158 -5.93 7.75 -0.88
CA ARG A 158 -7.38 7.52 -0.72
C ARG A 158 -7.82 7.35 0.74
N GLY A 159 -6.87 7.34 1.68
CA GLY A 159 -7.13 7.21 3.10
C GLY A 159 -7.86 8.42 3.68
N ARG A 160 -8.97 8.17 4.35
CA ARG A 160 -9.72 9.17 5.12
C ARG A 160 -9.41 9.01 6.61
N GLY A 161 -9.22 10.12 7.32
CA GLY A 161 -9.04 10.10 8.76
C GLY A 161 -10.33 9.70 9.46
N VAL A 162 -10.23 8.74 10.38
CA VAL A 162 -11.30 8.30 11.27
C VAL A 162 -10.76 8.40 12.69
N GLU A 163 -11.53 9.03 13.58
CA GLU A 163 -11.18 9.09 14.99
C GLU A 163 -11.25 7.69 15.60
N GLY A 164 -10.20 7.34 16.35
CA GLY A 164 -10.14 6.10 17.10
C GLY A 164 -9.58 6.33 18.51
N PRO A 165 -9.59 5.30 19.35
CA PRO A 165 -9.15 5.39 20.74
C PRO A 165 -7.69 5.87 20.91
N LEU A 166 -6.86 5.65 19.87
CA LEU A 166 -5.45 6.01 19.84
C LEU A 166 -5.17 7.20 18.90
N GLY A 167 -6.17 8.04 18.64
CA GLY A 167 -6.11 9.20 17.74
C GLY A 167 -6.66 8.91 16.34
N VAL A 168 -6.38 9.83 15.41
CA VAL A 168 -6.87 9.74 14.03
C VAL A 168 -6.11 8.67 13.25
N ARG A 169 -6.82 7.68 12.70
CA ARG A 169 -6.27 6.64 11.82
C ARG A 169 -6.80 6.83 10.41
N LYS A 170 -5.94 6.67 9.40
CA LYS A 170 -6.39 6.61 8.00
C LYS A 170 -6.98 5.24 7.67
N VAL A 171 -8.14 5.24 7.02
CA VAL A 171 -8.80 4.03 6.51
C VAL A 171 -9.18 4.22 5.03
N VAL A 172 -9.21 3.13 4.26
CA VAL A 172 -9.64 3.12 2.86
C VAL A 172 -10.82 2.17 2.71
N GLY A 173 -12.01 2.71 2.42
CA GLY A 173 -13.21 1.91 2.20
C GLY A 173 -13.42 1.44 0.75
N GLY A 174 -14.44 0.61 0.56
CA GLY A 174 -14.95 0.22 -0.76
C GLY A 174 -13.94 -0.56 -1.62
N ARG A 175 -14.14 -0.52 -2.95
CA ARG A 175 -13.30 -1.27 -3.92
C ARG A 175 -11.82 -0.92 -3.83
N ALA A 176 -11.48 0.34 -3.55
CA ALA A 176 -10.08 0.76 -3.43
C ALA A 176 -9.39 0.09 -2.23
N GLY A 177 -10.06 0.05 -1.06
CA GLY A 177 -9.56 -0.66 0.10
C GLY A 177 -9.43 -2.16 -0.14
N ALA A 178 -10.44 -2.77 -0.78
CA ALA A 178 -10.41 -4.19 -1.11
C ALA A 178 -9.24 -4.55 -2.04
N LEU A 179 -9.02 -3.76 -3.10
CA LEU A 179 -7.89 -3.97 -4.00
C LEU A 179 -6.55 -3.75 -3.28
N ALA A 180 -6.44 -2.74 -2.40
CA ALA A 180 -5.24 -2.53 -1.60
C ALA A 180 -4.91 -3.77 -0.76
N VAL A 181 -5.88 -4.29 0.01
CA VAL A 181 -5.67 -5.49 0.83
C VAL A 181 -5.22 -6.69 0.00
N VAL A 182 -5.89 -6.94 -1.13
CA VAL A 182 -5.54 -8.07 -2.00
C VAL A 182 -4.13 -7.93 -2.55
N VAL A 183 -3.75 -6.75 -3.05
CA VAL A 183 -2.39 -6.53 -3.58
C VAL A 183 -1.33 -6.65 -2.48
N GLY A 184 -1.56 -6.04 -1.31
CA GLY A 184 -0.65 -6.15 -0.16
C GLY A 184 -0.49 -7.60 0.33
N PHE A 185 -1.58 -8.35 0.37
CA PHE A 185 -1.59 -9.77 0.73
C PHE A 185 -0.82 -10.61 -0.30
N SER A 186 -1.10 -10.44 -1.60
CA SER A 186 -0.39 -11.17 -2.66
C SER A 186 1.10 -10.88 -2.69
N ALA A 187 1.50 -9.63 -2.46
CA ALA A 187 2.92 -9.27 -2.32
C ALA A 187 3.56 -9.98 -1.11
N ALA A 188 2.89 -10.02 0.04
CA ALA A 188 3.40 -10.71 1.23
C ALA A 188 3.55 -12.22 1.02
N VAL A 189 2.58 -12.86 0.36
CA VAL A 189 2.68 -14.28 -0.04
C VAL A 189 3.89 -14.49 -0.95
N MET A 190 4.09 -13.61 -1.94
CA MET A 190 5.24 -13.67 -2.84
C MET A 190 6.56 -13.60 -2.06
N THR A 191 6.70 -12.66 -1.12
CA THR A 191 7.89 -12.52 -0.26
C THR A 191 8.14 -13.80 0.53
N LEU A 192 7.11 -14.32 1.20
CA LEU A 192 7.24 -15.53 2.02
C LEU A 192 7.66 -16.72 1.16
N SER A 193 6.95 -16.99 0.06
CA SER A 193 7.23 -18.13 -0.83
C SER A 193 8.63 -18.06 -1.41
N LYS A 194 9.06 -16.87 -1.85
CA LYS A 194 10.38 -16.61 -2.38
C LYS A 194 11.48 -16.87 -1.35
N THR A 195 11.26 -16.42 -0.11
CA THR A 195 12.21 -16.63 1.00
C THR A 195 12.27 -18.10 1.39
N VAL A 196 11.13 -18.80 1.50
CA VAL A 196 11.10 -20.25 1.75
C VAL A 196 11.83 -21.02 0.64
N LEU A 197 11.61 -20.64 -0.62
CA LEU A 197 12.30 -21.25 -1.76
C LEU A 197 13.82 -21.05 -1.67
N TYR A 198 14.28 -19.89 -1.21
CA TYR A 198 15.70 -19.62 -1.02
C TYR A 198 16.33 -20.50 0.06
N TRP A 199 15.67 -20.66 1.21
CA TRP A 199 16.11 -21.60 2.23
C TRP A 199 16.12 -23.05 1.73
N ALA A 200 15.07 -23.45 1.02
CA ALA A 200 14.98 -24.79 0.44
C ALA A 200 16.07 -25.02 -0.61
N ASN A 201 16.37 -24.03 -1.45
CA ASN A 201 17.42 -24.11 -2.45
C ASN A 201 18.78 -24.37 -1.82
N GLU A 202 19.13 -23.68 -0.72
CA GLU A 202 20.36 -23.95 0.02
C GLU A 202 20.37 -25.36 0.62
N TYR A 203 19.28 -25.77 1.28
CA TYR A 203 19.18 -27.11 1.86
C TYR A 203 19.37 -28.22 0.82
N PHE A 204 18.66 -28.14 -0.31
CA PHE A 204 18.73 -29.15 -1.37
C PHE A 204 20.02 -29.09 -2.21
N SER A 205 20.74 -27.98 -2.16
CA SER A 205 22.06 -27.84 -2.78
C SER A 205 23.21 -28.23 -1.84
N GLY A 206 22.92 -28.78 -0.66
CA GLY A 206 23.95 -29.15 0.33
C GLY A 206 24.65 -27.94 0.95
N PHE A 207 23.95 -26.80 1.06
CA PHE A 207 24.45 -25.52 1.55
C PHE A 207 25.63 -24.98 0.72
N ASP A 208 25.63 -25.20 -0.59
CA ASP A 208 26.73 -24.84 -1.48
C ASP A 208 27.13 -23.35 -1.43
N ASN A 209 26.20 -22.42 -1.14
CA ASN A 209 26.53 -21.00 -1.11
C ASN A 209 26.87 -20.46 0.27
N ILE A 210 26.48 -21.15 1.35
CA ILE A 210 26.57 -20.63 2.73
C ILE A 210 27.28 -21.57 3.72
N GLY A 211 27.52 -22.82 3.34
CA GLY A 211 28.05 -23.86 4.23
C GLY A 211 29.52 -23.67 4.64
N HIS A 212 30.24 -22.77 3.96
CA HIS A 212 31.63 -22.44 4.29
C HIS A 212 31.76 -21.47 5.47
N ASN A 213 30.67 -20.83 5.89
CA ASN A 213 30.72 -19.80 6.93
C ASN A 213 30.86 -20.40 8.34
N PRO A 214 31.57 -19.71 9.25
CA PRO A 214 31.49 -19.98 10.67
C PRO A 214 30.02 -19.91 11.17
N PRO A 215 29.62 -20.74 12.17
CA PRO A 215 28.23 -20.78 12.62
C PRO A 215 27.66 -19.45 13.11
N LEU A 216 28.49 -18.59 13.73
CA LEU A 216 28.06 -17.27 14.20
C LEU A 216 27.85 -16.29 13.05
N ASP A 217 28.74 -16.28 12.06
CA ASP A 217 28.59 -15.42 10.88
C ASP A 217 27.35 -15.83 10.10
N LEU A 218 27.13 -17.14 9.92
CA LEU A 218 25.92 -17.67 9.31
C LEU A 218 24.66 -17.25 10.07
N LEU A 219 24.69 -17.31 11.41
CA LEU A 219 23.55 -16.92 12.24
C LEU A 219 23.18 -15.44 12.05
N PHE A 220 24.16 -14.54 12.16
CA PHE A 220 23.91 -13.10 12.17
C PHE A 220 23.79 -12.48 10.78
N LEU A 221 24.49 -13.00 9.78
CA LEU A 221 24.55 -12.40 8.44
C LEU A 221 23.62 -13.10 7.44
N TRP A 222 23.13 -14.30 7.75
CA TRP A 222 22.22 -15.04 6.86
C TRP A 222 20.91 -15.45 7.52
N ILE A 223 20.95 -16.17 8.65
CA ILE A 223 19.74 -16.73 9.29
C ILE A 223 18.82 -15.63 9.83
N ILE A 224 19.33 -14.73 10.67
CA ILE A 224 18.51 -13.69 11.30
C ILE A 224 17.94 -12.72 10.26
N PRO A 225 18.73 -12.21 9.29
CA PRO A 225 18.20 -11.37 8.22
C PRO A 225 17.10 -12.09 7.45
N ASN A 226 17.36 -13.26 6.86
CA ASN A 226 16.32 -13.95 6.09
C ASN A 226 15.12 -14.40 6.93
N GLY A 227 15.33 -14.74 8.20
CA GLY A 227 14.28 -15.08 9.16
C GLY A 227 13.33 -13.91 9.43
N ALA A 228 13.84 -12.67 9.47
CA ALA A 228 13.00 -11.49 9.61
C ALA A 228 12.02 -11.32 8.43
N TRP A 229 12.41 -11.72 7.21
CA TRP A 229 11.53 -11.67 6.04
C TRP A 229 10.41 -12.71 6.13
N LEU A 230 10.69 -13.90 6.69
CA LEU A 230 9.66 -14.90 6.98
C LEU A 230 8.64 -14.38 8.01
N LEU A 231 9.12 -13.77 9.10
CA LEU A 231 8.25 -13.25 10.15
C LEU A 231 7.41 -12.05 9.69
N GLY A 232 8.05 -11.07 9.03
CA GLY A 232 7.37 -9.86 8.55
C GLY A 232 6.30 -10.18 7.50
N SER A 233 6.63 -11.00 6.51
CA SER A 233 5.66 -11.44 5.49
C SER A 233 4.57 -12.34 6.06
N GLY A 234 4.91 -13.29 6.94
CA GLY A 234 3.94 -14.13 7.65
C GLY A 234 2.94 -13.32 8.47
N TYR A 235 3.41 -12.30 9.19
CA TYR A 235 2.53 -11.38 9.90
C TYR A 235 1.59 -10.61 8.95
N MET A 236 2.11 -10.07 7.84
CA MET A 236 1.29 -9.37 6.86
C MET A 236 0.23 -10.27 6.23
N ILE A 237 0.57 -11.53 5.93
CA ILE A 237 -0.38 -12.52 5.42
C ILE A 237 -1.51 -12.74 6.45
N ALA A 238 -1.17 -12.96 7.72
CA ALA A 238 -2.16 -13.15 8.77
C ALA A 238 -3.05 -11.91 8.95
N SER A 239 -2.46 -10.71 9.02
CA SER A 239 -3.19 -9.46 9.22
C SER A 239 -4.09 -9.12 8.04
N LEU A 240 -3.54 -9.05 6.83
CA LEU A 240 -4.30 -8.66 5.63
C LEU A 240 -5.28 -9.77 5.22
N GLY A 241 -4.89 -11.04 5.36
CA GLY A 241 -5.76 -12.18 5.10
C GLY A 241 -6.95 -12.22 6.04
N GLY A 242 -6.74 -11.93 7.33
CA GLY A 242 -7.83 -11.76 8.30
C GLY A 242 -8.83 -10.69 7.87
N GLU A 243 -8.35 -9.51 7.43
CA GLU A 243 -9.23 -8.45 6.93
C GLU A 243 -10.04 -8.84 5.69
N ILE A 244 -9.47 -9.67 4.80
CA ILE A 244 -10.21 -10.24 3.64
C ILE A 244 -11.34 -11.14 4.15
N VAL A 245 -11.04 -12.07 5.06
CA VAL A 245 -12.01 -13.01 5.62
C VAL A 245 -13.14 -12.26 6.34
N ASP A 246 -12.81 -11.26 7.16
CA ASP A 246 -13.78 -10.44 7.87
C ASP A 246 -14.70 -9.66 6.91
N GLY A 247 -14.12 -9.13 5.83
CA GLY A 247 -14.88 -8.44 4.78
C GLY A 247 -15.87 -9.37 4.07
N LEU A 248 -15.44 -10.58 3.73
CA LEU A 248 -16.31 -11.60 3.13
C LEU A 248 -17.40 -12.05 4.11
N ALA A 249 -17.06 -12.28 5.38
CA ALA A 249 -18.01 -12.67 6.40
C ALA A 249 -19.09 -11.59 6.65
N LEU A 250 -18.72 -10.31 6.60
CA LEU A 250 -19.66 -9.20 6.69
C LEU A 250 -20.63 -9.17 5.50
N ALA A 251 -20.12 -9.34 4.28
CA ALA A 251 -20.93 -9.36 3.05
C ALA A 251 -21.92 -10.55 3.02
N SER A 252 -21.51 -11.71 3.54
CA SER A 252 -22.39 -12.88 3.65
C SER A 252 -23.58 -12.64 4.59
N LYS A 253 -23.40 -11.91 5.69
CA LYS A 253 -24.48 -11.58 6.64
C LYS A 253 -25.54 -10.65 6.04
N THR A 254 -25.16 -9.80 5.09
CA THR A 254 -26.11 -8.93 4.38
C THR A 254 -26.90 -9.66 3.29
N THR A 255 -26.46 -10.85 2.88
CA THR A 255 -27.18 -11.74 1.97
C THR A 255 -28.10 -12.65 2.79
N LYS A 256 -29.19 -12.11 3.35
CA LYS A 256 -30.27 -12.97 3.85
C LYS A 256 -30.91 -13.64 2.64
N THR A 257 -30.86 -14.97 2.60
CA THR A 257 -31.58 -15.82 1.66
C THR A 257 -33.07 -15.51 1.77
N GLU A 258 -33.68 -15.06 0.67
CA GLU A 258 -35.13 -15.18 0.45
C GLU A 258 -35.53 -16.65 0.28
#